data_AF-A0A7C1XSQ3-F1
#
_entry.id   AF-A0A7C1XSQ3-F1
#
_cell.length_a   1.000
_cell.length_b   1.000
_cell.length_c   1.000
_cell.angle_alpha   90.00
_cell.angle_beta   90.00
_cell.angle_gamma   90.00
#
_symmetry.space_group_name_H-M   'P 1'
#
loop_
_entity.id
_entity.type
_entity.pdbx_description
1 polymer ?
#
loop_
_entity_poly.entity_id
_entity_poly.type
_entity_poly.pdbx_seq_one_letter_code
_entity_poly.pdbx_strand_id
1 'polypeptide(L)'
;MVQILLQRLIIQGTSMQDDVLSIETPLALKWSALPEMTSVASLRRNNLLTFSLLETLSDQQSAAHEPHHSSPELQRIENKLNLLIDMLSKLCGESEQHRVLIPVRLSCKGIEWQSDTAPDDAASLLLEIYPDGEMQHALKIIARVVSVAEQDGRYLVRTRFTSLDEVERNHLEKWIFAHHRRMVAQIRNSSVS
;
A
#
# COMPACT_ATOMS: atom_id res chain seq x y z
N MET A 1 8.43 33.77 -1.85
CA MET A 1 7.78 33.73 -3.19
C MET A 1 8.01 32.37 -3.87
N VAL A 2 7.80 31.27 -3.13
CA VAL A 2 7.96 29.87 -3.60
C VAL A 2 6.66 29.07 -3.35
N GLN A 3 5.61 29.75 -2.90
CA GLN A 3 4.39 29.15 -2.35
C GLN A 3 3.19 29.18 -3.32
N ILE A 4 3.41 29.53 -4.60
CA ILE A 4 2.36 29.64 -5.63
C ILE A 4 2.48 28.54 -6.71
N LEU A 5 3.56 27.76 -6.72
CA LEU A 5 3.76 26.69 -7.72
C LEU A 5 3.25 25.31 -7.30
N LEU A 6 2.86 25.11 -6.03
CA LEU A 6 2.25 23.85 -5.55
C LEU A 6 0.71 23.82 -5.66
N GLN A 7 0.09 24.89 -6.18
CA GLN A 7 -1.37 25.01 -6.33
C GLN A 7 -1.87 24.83 -7.78
N ARG A 8 -1.02 24.31 -8.69
CA ARG A 8 -1.34 24.09 -10.11
C ARG A 8 -0.99 22.69 -10.64
N LEU A 9 -1.26 21.64 -9.85
CA LEU A 9 -1.27 20.27 -10.40
C LEU A 9 -2.50 19.45 -9.95
N ILE A 10 -3.60 20.14 -9.70
CA ILE A 10 -4.94 19.55 -9.76
C ILE A 10 -5.46 19.91 -11.16
N ILE A 11 -5.57 18.90 -12.03
CA ILE A 11 -6.10 18.94 -13.41
C ILE A 11 -5.09 19.45 -14.47
N GLN A 12 -4.29 18.53 -15.02
CA GLN A 12 -4.27 18.19 -16.46
C GLN A 12 -3.11 17.24 -16.78
N GLY A 13 -3.48 16.04 -17.21
CA GLY A 13 -2.60 14.92 -17.59
C GLY A 13 -3.48 13.83 -18.18
N THR A 14 -4.09 14.16 -19.31
CA THR A 14 -5.16 13.46 -20.01
C THR A 14 -4.75 12.06 -20.49
N SER A 15 -5.52 11.05 -20.10
CA SER A 15 -5.92 9.84 -20.85
C SER A 15 -5.85 8.56 -20.01
N MET A 16 -6.82 8.39 -19.11
CA MET A 16 -7.63 7.18 -18.99
C MET A 16 -8.89 7.55 -18.22
N GLN A 17 -10.00 7.48 -18.94
CA GLN A 17 -11.35 7.80 -18.48
C GLN A 17 -11.80 6.72 -17.52
N ASP A 18 -11.66 6.97 -16.22
CA ASP A 18 -12.32 6.26 -15.15
C ASP A 18 -12.28 7.16 -13.91
N ASP A 19 -13.44 7.68 -13.52
CA ASP A 19 -13.69 8.57 -12.38
C ASP A 19 -13.49 7.82 -11.05
N VAL A 20 -12.29 7.31 -10.84
CA VAL A 20 -11.93 6.43 -9.72
C VAL A 20 -10.98 7.18 -8.81
N LEU A 21 -11.32 7.20 -7.51
CA LEU A 21 -10.49 7.82 -6.50
C LEU A 21 -9.06 7.27 -6.57
N SER A 22 -8.10 8.19 -6.61
CA SER A 22 -6.68 7.88 -6.51
C SER A 22 -6.02 8.75 -5.44
N ILE A 23 -4.94 8.24 -4.87
CA ILE A 23 -4.09 8.94 -3.90
C ILE A 23 -2.67 9.04 -4.45
N GLU A 24 -2.01 10.16 -4.15
CA GLU A 24 -0.58 10.33 -4.36
C GLU A 24 0.13 10.27 -3.01
N THR A 25 0.92 9.22 -2.80
CA THR A 25 1.56 8.99 -1.52
C THR A 25 2.88 8.25 -1.72
N PRO A 26 3.90 8.51 -0.89
CA PRO A 26 5.08 7.65 -0.85
C PRO A 26 4.67 6.27 -0.33
N LEU A 27 5.00 5.21 -1.07
CA LEU A 27 4.82 3.82 -0.65
C LEU A 27 6.07 3.02 -0.96
N ALA A 28 6.34 2.02 -0.13
CA ALA A 28 7.31 1.01 -0.49
C ALA A 28 6.67 0.07 -1.50
N LEU A 29 7.28 0.00 -2.69
CA LEU A 29 6.84 -0.83 -3.80
C LEU A 29 8.03 -1.65 -4.29
N LYS A 30 7.82 -2.97 -4.42
CA LYS A 30 8.69 -3.84 -5.21
C LYS A 30 7.90 -4.38 -6.39
N TRP A 31 8.56 -4.54 -7.53
CA TRP A 31 7.96 -5.15 -8.70
C TRP A 31 8.94 -6.14 -9.33
N SER A 32 8.39 -7.18 -9.96
CA SER A 32 9.15 -8.19 -10.70
C SER A 32 8.29 -8.74 -11.84
N ALA A 33 8.93 -9.38 -12.83
CA ALA A 33 8.19 -10.16 -13.82
C ALA A 33 7.38 -11.25 -13.12
N LEU A 34 6.14 -11.51 -13.58
CA LEU A 34 5.27 -12.50 -12.97
C LEU A 34 5.92 -13.90 -13.00
N PRO A 35 6.18 -14.53 -11.84
CA PRO A 35 6.73 -15.89 -11.82
C PRO A 35 5.73 -16.89 -12.41
N GLU A 36 6.21 -17.87 -13.18
CA GLU A 36 5.36 -18.87 -13.86
C GLU A 36 4.47 -19.66 -12.88
N MET A 37 4.98 -19.96 -11.68
CA MET A 37 4.27 -20.77 -10.67
C MET A 37 3.44 -19.94 -9.68
N THR A 38 2.97 -18.75 -10.07
CA THR A 38 2.21 -17.88 -9.16
C THR A 38 0.78 -18.37 -8.95
N SER A 39 0.45 -18.74 -7.69
CA SER A 39 -0.92 -19.12 -7.29
C SER A 39 -1.74 -17.91 -6.87
N VAL A 40 -2.76 -17.56 -7.66
CA VAL A 40 -3.71 -16.47 -7.33
C VAL A 40 -4.41 -16.71 -5.99
N ALA A 41 -4.72 -17.96 -5.64
CA ALA A 41 -5.35 -18.30 -4.36
C ALA A 41 -4.42 -17.99 -3.17
N SER A 42 -3.11 -18.24 -3.33
CA SER A 42 -2.11 -17.91 -2.31
C SER A 42 -1.92 -16.41 -2.16
N LEU A 43 -1.92 -15.66 -3.27
CA LEU A 43 -1.89 -14.19 -3.25
C LEU A 43 -3.11 -13.62 -2.53
N ARG A 44 -4.31 -14.12 -2.84
CA ARG A 44 -5.55 -13.70 -2.18
C ARG A 44 -5.50 -13.94 -0.68
N ARG A 45 -5.08 -15.14 -0.24
CA ARG A 45 -4.95 -15.45 1.19
C ARG A 45 -3.99 -14.48 1.88
N ASN A 46 -2.85 -14.18 1.26
CA ASN A 46 -1.91 -13.18 1.75
C ASN A 46 -2.54 -11.78 1.85
N ASN A 47 -3.26 -11.34 0.81
CA ASN A 47 -3.85 -10.01 0.76
C ASN A 47 -4.94 -9.84 1.80
N LEU A 48 -5.82 -10.84 2.00
CA LEU A 48 -6.86 -10.80 3.04
C LEU A 48 -6.25 -10.70 4.45
N LEU A 49 -5.17 -11.42 4.72
CA LEU A 49 -4.44 -11.29 5.99
C LEU A 49 -3.85 -9.88 6.14
N THR A 50 -3.26 -9.34 5.07
CA THR A 50 -2.68 -7.99 5.08
C THR A 50 -3.74 -6.92 5.33
N PHE A 51 -4.92 -7.02 4.69
CA PHE A 51 -6.04 -6.10 4.95
C PHE A 51 -6.57 -6.21 6.38
N SER A 52 -6.70 -7.43 6.92
CA SER A 52 -7.13 -7.63 8.31
C SER A 52 -6.14 -7.02 9.32
N LEU A 53 -4.83 -7.12 9.05
CA LEU A 53 -3.81 -6.47 9.86
C LEU A 53 -3.91 -4.94 9.78
N LEU A 54 -4.12 -4.38 8.59
CA LEU A 54 -4.32 -2.94 8.40
C LEU A 54 -5.52 -2.40 9.18
N GLU A 55 -6.64 -3.12 9.16
CA GLU A 55 -7.84 -2.75 9.91
C GLU A 55 -7.56 -2.77 11.42
N THR A 56 -6.93 -3.82 11.92
CA THR A 56 -6.58 -3.96 13.35
C THR A 56 -5.67 -2.83 13.83
N LEU A 57 -4.64 -2.48 13.06
CA LEU A 57 -3.71 -1.41 13.40
C LEU A 57 -4.37 -0.02 13.35
N SER A 58 -5.29 0.19 12.41
CA SER A 58 -6.08 1.43 12.33
C SER A 58 -7.00 1.60 13.56
N ASP A 59 -7.60 0.51 14.04
CA ASP A 59 -8.49 0.54 15.20
C ASP A 59 -7.71 0.80 16.50
N GLN A 60 -6.52 0.22 16.66
CA GLN A 60 -5.66 0.47 17.82
C GLN A 60 -5.26 1.94 17.99
N GLN A 61 -5.05 2.67 16.89
CA GLN A 61 -4.79 4.12 16.95
C GLN A 61 -5.98 4.92 17.49
N SER A 62 -7.20 4.39 17.36
CA SER A 62 -8.44 5.02 17.80
C SER A 62 -8.85 4.62 19.23
N ALA A 63 -8.49 3.41 19.65
CA ALA A 63 -8.88 2.82 20.94
C ALA A 63 -7.95 3.18 22.12
N ALA A 64 -6.92 4.00 21.92
CA ALA A 64 -5.93 4.37 22.94
C ALA A 64 -6.47 5.17 24.15
N HIS A 65 -7.79 5.25 24.35
CA HIS A 65 -8.42 6.05 25.40
C HIS A 65 -9.38 5.31 26.34
N GLU A 66 -9.52 3.98 26.24
CA GLU A 66 -10.31 3.20 27.20
C GLU A 66 -9.45 2.22 28.00
N PRO A 67 -9.48 2.27 29.36
CA PRO A 67 -8.85 1.26 30.17
C PRO A 67 -9.63 -0.05 30.06
N HIS A 68 -9.15 -0.98 29.22
CA HIS A 68 -9.67 -2.32 29.17
C HIS A 68 -9.29 -3.08 30.46
N HIS A 69 -10.30 -3.43 31.26
CA HIS A 69 -10.16 -4.40 32.34
C HIS A 69 -10.15 -5.82 31.75
N SER A 70 -8.99 -6.26 31.27
CA SER A 70 -8.77 -7.63 30.78
C SER A 70 -8.79 -8.63 31.94
N SER A 71 -9.40 -9.81 31.75
CA SER A 71 -9.28 -10.88 32.75
C SER A 71 -7.84 -11.40 32.85
N PRO A 72 -7.40 -11.89 34.02
CA PRO A 72 -6.02 -12.40 34.19
C PRO A 72 -5.71 -13.58 33.27
N GLU A 73 -6.71 -14.38 32.88
CA GLU A 73 -6.56 -15.46 31.92
C GLU A 73 -6.28 -14.94 30.52
N LEU A 74 -6.96 -13.87 30.11
CA LEU A 74 -6.75 -13.22 28.81
C LEU A 74 -5.35 -12.60 28.75
N GLN A 75 -4.94 -11.93 29.82
CA GLN A 75 -3.60 -11.35 29.92
C GLN A 75 -2.49 -12.42 29.87
N ARG A 76 -2.74 -13.59 30.46
CA ARG A 76 -1.81 -14.73 30.35
C ARG A 76 -1.73 -15.28 28.93
N ILE A 77 -2.82 -15.25 28.17
CA ILE A 77 -2.85 -15.65 26.75
C ILE A 77 -2.09 -14.61 25.91
N GLU A 78 -2.34 -13.32 26.10
CA GLU A 78 -1.63 -12.22 25.44
C GLU A 78 -0.12 -12.33 25.65
N ASN A 79 0.32 -12.59 26.88
CA ASN A 79 1.75 -12.77 27.18
C ASN A 79 2.37 -13.96 26.45
N LYS A 80 1.64 -15.08 26.31
CA LYS A 80 2.11 -16.23 25.53
C LYS A 80 2.18 -15.92 24.05
N LEU A 81 1.20 -15.18 23.53
CA LEU A 81 1.21 -14.72 22.13
C LEU A 81 2.39 -13.78 21.87
N ASN A 82 2.65 -12.82 22.75
CA ASN A 82 3.79 -11.90 22.64
C ASN A 82 5.13 -12.66 22.63
N LEU A 83 5.30 -13.66 23.50
CA LEU A 83 6.50 -14.51 23.50
C LEU A 83 6.64 -15.33 22.21
N LEU A 84 5.56 -15.88 21.68
CA LEU A 84 5.59 -16.61 20.41
C LEU A 84 5.93 -15.68 19.24
N ILE A 85 5.40 -14.45 19.24
CA ILE A 85 5.73 -13.42 18.25
C ILE A 85 7.22 -13.05 18.34
N ASP A 86 7.74 -12.79 19.54
CA ASP A 86 9.16 -12.48 19.75
C ASP A 86 10.09 -13.62 19.27
N MET A 87 9.73 -14.87 19.58
CA MET A 87 10.47 -16.04 19.11
C MET A 87 10.39 -16.20 17.58
N LEU A 88 9.22 -15.96 16.99
CA LEU A 88 9.04 -16.02 15.54
C LEU A 88 9.85 -14.92 14.83
N SER A 89 9.84 -13.70 15.37
CA SER A 89 10.66 -12.59 14.85
C SER A 89 12.15 -12.93 14.86
N LYS A 90 12.65 -13.56 15.94
CA LYS A 90 14.04 -14.04 16.03
C LYS A 90 14.37 -15.15 15.03
N LEU A 91 13.40 -16.00 14.69
CA LEU A 91 13.56 -17.09 13.72
C LEU A 91 13.48 -16.61 12.26
N CYS A 92 12.61 -15.63 11.98
CA CYS A 92 12.47 -15.07 10.64
C CYS A 92 13.69 -14.25 10.20
N GLY A 93 14.57 -13.88 11.15
CA GLY A 93 15.75 -13.07 10.90
C GLY A 93 15.37 -11.62 10.59
N GLU A 94 16.21 -10.68 11.01
CA GLU A 94 16.09 -9.27 10.64
C GLU A 94 16.40 -9.12 9.14
N SER A 95 15.44 -9.47 8.28
CA SER A 95 15.43 -8.97 6.90
C SER A 95 14.85 -7.56 6.91
N GLU A 96 15.50 -6.65 7.66
CA GLU A 96 15.34 -5.21 7.54
C GLU A 96 15.97 -4.77 6.22
N GLN A 97 15.35 -5.21 5.12
CA GLN A 97 15.69 -4.70 3.82
C GLN A 97 15.02 -3.33 3.73
N HIS A 98 15.81 -2.29 3.99
CA HIS A 98 15.40 -0.89 3.92
C HIS A 98 14.47 -0.67 2.73
N ARG A 99 13.19 -0.46 3.03
CA ARG A 99 12.16 -0.31 2.01
C ARG A 99 12.18 1.13 1.54
N VAL A 100 12.72 1.35 0.35
CA VAL A 100 12.73 2.66 -0.27
C VAL A 100 11.29 3.07 -0.57
N LEU A 101 10.84 4.16 0.06
CA LEU A 101 9.56 4.77 -0.25
C LEU A 101 9.68 5.53 -1.57
N ILE A 102 8.84 5.18 -2.53
CA ILE A 102 8.76 5.87 -3.82
C ILE A 102 7.41 6.56 -3.95
N PRO A 103 7.34 7.77 -4.56
CA PRO A 103 6.07 8.40 -4.87
C PRO A 103 5.28 7.52 -5.84
N VAL A 104 4.05 7.18 -5.46
CA VAL A 104 3.12 6.44 -6.31
C VAL A 104 1.80 7.16 -6.42
N ARG A 105 1.13 7.00 -7.57
CA ARG A 105 -0.30 7.27 -7.72
C ARG A 105 -1.05 5.95 -7.72
N LEU A 106 -1.88 5.73 -6.70
CA LEU A 106 -2.57 4.46 -6.46
C LEU A 106 -4.08 4.64 -6.51
N SER A 107 -4.77 3.73 -7.20
CA SER A 107 -6.23 3.61 -7.27
C SER A 107 -6.64 2.16 -7.00
N CYS A 108 -7.94 1.87 -6.88
CA CYS A 108 -8.42 0.50 -6.77
C CYS A 108 -8.27 -0.32 -8.09
N LYS A 109 -7.98 0.36 -9.21
CA LYS A 109 -7.82 -0.28 -10.54
C LYS A 109 -6.36 -0.50 -10.94
N GLY A 110 -5.42 0.23 -10.37
CA GLY A 110 -4.03 0.21 -10.81
C GLY A 110 -3.15 1.20 -10.07
N ILE A 111 -1.88 1.18 -10.42
CA ILE A 111 -0.83 2.00 -9.81
C ILE A 111 0.13 2.53 -10.89
N GLU A 112 0.63 3.73 -10.63
CA GLU A 112 1.61 4.45 -11.42
C GLU A 112 2.79 4.87 -10.53
N TRP A 113 4.02 4.67 -11.02
CA TRP A 113 5.26 5.01 -10.32
C TRP A 113 6.39 5.32 -11.28
N GLN A 114 7.44 5.99 -10.80
CA GLN A 114 8.70 6.16 -11.54
C GLN A 114 9.66 5.01 -11.24
N SER A 115 10.30 4.48 -12.28
CA SER A 115 11.27 3.39 -12.20
C SER A 115 12.55 3.77 -12.95
N ASP A 116 13.70 3.37 -12.42
CA ASP A 116 14.99 3.52 -13.13
C ASP A 116 15.13 2.49 -14.28
N THR A 117 14.30 1.44 -14.28
CA THR A 117 14.27 0.40 -15.33
C THR A 117 12.86 0.28 -15.92
N ALA A 118 12.79 0.10 -17.24
CA ALA A 118 11.54 -0.13 -17.95
C ALA A 118 11.16 -1.62 -17.85
N PRO A 119 9.97 -1.98 -17.34
CA PRO A 119 9.42 -3.30 -17.59
C PRO A 119 9.04 -3.44 -19.07
N ASP A 120 8.97 -4.67 -19.56
CA ASP A 120 8.49 -4.94 -20.91
C ASP A 120 7.05 -4.44 -21.11
N ASP A 121 6.80 -3.85 -22.28
CA ASP A 121 5.47 -3.36 -22.63
C ASP A 121 4.44 -4.50 -22.60
N ALA A 122 3.27 -4.20 -22.03
CA ALA A 122 2.16 -5.13 -21.85
C ALA A 122 2.45 -6.39 -21.00
N ALA A 123 3.60 -6.49 -20.35
CA ALA A 123 3.97 -7.59 -19.48
C ALA A 123 3.10 -7.67 -18.22
N SER A 124 3.03 -8.88 -17.65
CA SER A 124 2.45 -9.11 -16.33
C SER A 124 3.54 -9.03 -15.27
N LEU A 125 3.30 -8.21 -14.26
CA LEU A 125 4.18 -7.97 -13.13
C LEU A 125 3.54 -8.51 -11.86
N LEU A 126 4.37 -8.99 -10.94
CA LEU A 126 3.99 -9.16 -9.54
C LEU A 126 4.43 -7.93 -8.76
N LEU A 127 3.47 -7.20 -8.21
CA LEU A 127 3.68 -6.03 -7.38
C LEU A 127 3.58 -6.42 -5.90
N GLU A 128 4.54 -5.99 -5.09
CA GLU A 128 4.51 -6.09 -3.63
C GLU A 128 4.43 -4.66 -3.08
N ILE A 129 3.23 -4.26 -2.67
CA ILE A 129 2.93 -2.94 -2.10
C ILE A 129 2.89 -3.06 -0.59
N TYR A 130 3.67 -2.25 0.11
CA TYR A 130 3.67 -2.21 1.57
C TYR A 130 2.87 -0.99 2.04
N PRO A 131 1.63 -1.19 2.50
CA PRO A 131 0.69 -0.11 2.81
C PRO A 131 1.03 0.66 4.10
N ASP A 132 1.83 0.07 4.97
CA ASP A 132 2.33 0.66 6.21
C ASP A 132 3.83 0.38 6.33
N GLY A 133 4.60 1.39 6.76
CA GLY A 133 6.06 1.31 6.86
C GLY A 133 6.55 0.37 7.95
N GLU A 134 5.76 0.20 9.01
CA GLU A 134 6.08 -0.66 10.16
C GLU A 134 5.65 -2.12 9.91
N MET A 135 4.75 -2.35 8.95
CA MET A 135 4.24 -3.68 8.65
C MET A 135 5.16 -4.45 7.71
N GLN A 136 5.55 -5.66 8.09
CA GLN A 136 6.33 -6.52 7.20
C GLN A 136 5.52 -7.13 6.03
N HIS A 137 4.19 -7.13 6.09
CA HIS A 137 3.33 -7.79 5.11
C HIS A 137 3.02 -6.89 3.90
N ALA A 138 3.25 -7.42 2.69
CA ALA A 138 2.91 -6.76 1.43
C ALA A 138 1.54 -7.21 0.93
N LEU A 139 0.81 -6.31 0.28
CA LEU A 139 -0.19 -6.66 -0.72
C LEU A 139 0.55 -7.17 -1.97
N LYS A 140 0.25 -8.39 -2.38
CA LYS A 140 0.83 -9.04 -3.55
C LYS A 140 -0.19 -9.10 -4.67
N ILE A 141 0.05 -8.32 -5.72
CA ILE A 141 -0.95 -8.04 -6.77
C ILE A 141 -0.33 -8.29 -8.13
N ILE A 142 -0.99 -9.10 -8.96
CA ILE A 142 -0.62 -9.22 -10.38
C ILE A 142 -1.20 -8.02 -11.09
N ALA A 143 -0.34 -7.32 -11.83
CA ALA A 143 -0.72 -6.17 -12.63
C ALA A 143 -0.19 -6.30 -14.05
N ARG A 144 -0.94 -5.79 -15.02
CA ARG A 144 -0.50 -5.70 -16.41
C ARG A 144 -0.01 -4.29 -16.72
N VAL A 145 1.15 -4.18 -17.37
CA VAL A 145 1.66 -2.90 -17.88
C VAL A 145 0.68 -2.35 -18.93
N VAL A 146 0.27 -1.10 -18.74
CA VAL A 146 -0.62 -0.37 -19.65
C VAL A 146 0.18 0.60 -20.53
N SER A 147 1.18 1.25 -19.94
CA SER A 147 2.09 2.14 -20.66
C SER A 147 3.40 2.30 -19.89
N VAL A 148 4.50 2.44 -20.63
CA VAL A 148 5.80 2.89 -20.12
C VAL A 148 6.20 4.13 -20.92
N ALA A 149 6.45 5.24 -20.24
CA ALA A 149 6.87 6.49 -20.87
C ALA A 149 8.19 6.96 -20.26
N GLU A 150 9.16 7.34 -21.10
CA GLU A 150 10.40 7.93 -20.61
C GLU A 150 10.16 9.38 -20.18
N GLN A 151 10.61 9.73 -18.97
CA GLN A 151 10.50 11.05 -18.37
C GLN A 151 11.74 11.33 -17.51
N ASP A 152 12.48 12.39 -17.83
CA ASP A 152 13.64 12.87 -17.08
C ASP A 152 14.72 11.78 -16.82
N GLY A 153 14.95 10.90 -17.80
CA GLY A 153 15.92 9.80 -17.71
C GLY A 153 15.45 8.61 -16.86
N ARG A 154 14.16 8.58 -16.49
CA ARG A 154 13.47 7.48 -15.81
C ARG A 154 12.26 7.03 -16.63
N TYR A 155 11.60 5.98 -16.17
CA TYR A 155 10.38 5.46 -16.79
C TYR A 155 9.18 5.68 -15.88
N LEU A 156 8.18 6.41 -16.36
CA LEU A 156 6.86 6.45 -15.76
C LEU A 156 6.09 5.20 -16.18
N VAL A 157 5.91 4.29 -15.23
CA VAL A 157 5.24 2.99 -15.45
C VAL A 157 3.81 3.10 -14.96
N ARG A 158 2.85 2.72 -15.80
CA ARG A 158 1.43 2.62 -15.44
C ARG A 158 0.95 1.19 -15.61
N THR A 159 0.27 0.68 -14.60
CA THR A 159 -0.26 -0.70 -14.60
C THR A 159 -1.74 -0.75 -14.23
N ARG A 160 -2.40 -1.84 -14.62
CA ARG A 160 -3.76 -2.19 -14.20
C ARG A 160 -3.74 -3.51 -13.44
N PHE A 161 -4.41 -3.58 -12.29
CA PHE A 161 -4.50 -4.79 -11.49
C PHE A 161 -5.36 -5.85 -12.19
N THR A 162 -4.90 -7.10 -12.19
CA THR A 162 -5.57 -8.23 -12.85
C THR A 162 -5.88 -9.39 -11.91
N SER A 163 -5.26 -9.48 -10.73
CA SER A 163 -5.53 -10.57 -9.77
C SER A 163 -6.59 -10.27 -8.71
N LEU A 164 -6.90 -9.00 -8.45
CA LEU A 164 -7.81 -8.61 -7.36
C LEU A 164 -9.24 -9.01 -7.68
N ASP A 165 -9.88 -9.75 -6.77
CA ASP A 165 -11.32 -9.96 -6.84
C ASP A 165 -12.11 -8.74 -6.33
N GLU A 166 -13.44 -8.85 -6.27
CA GLU A 166 -14.29 -7.77 -5.76
C GLU A 166 -14.06 -7.47 -4.28
N VAL A 167 -13.82 -8.51 -3.46
CA VAL A 167 -13.59 -8.35 -2.02
C VAL A 167 -12.28 -7.62 -1.78
N GLU A 168 -11.19 -8.05 -2.42
CA GLU A 168 -9.88 -7.40 -2.32
C GLU A 168 -9.93 -5.95 -2.83
N ARG A 169 -10.63 -5.69 -3.93
CA ARG A 169 -10.83 -4.33 -4.45
C ARG A 169 -11.57 -3.43 -3.46
N ASN A 170 -12.62 -3.93 -2.82
CA ASN A 170 -13.38 -3.17 -1.83
C ASN A 170 -12.53 -2.81 -0.60
N HIS A 171 -11.66 -3.73 -0.12
CA HIS A 171 -10.74 -3.42 0.99
C HIS A 171 -9.71 -2.38 0.58
N LEU A 172 -9.12 -2.51 -0.61
CA LEU A 172 -8.16 -1.54 -1.13
C LEU A 172 -8.81 -0.16 -1.29
N GLU A 173 -10.02 -0.09 -1.82
CA GLU A 173 -10.78 1.15 -1.98
C GLU A 173 -11.05 1.82 -0.63
N LYS A 174 -11.55 1.07 0.37
CA LYS A 174 -11.73 1.58 1.74
C LYS A 174 -10.42 2.16 2.31
N TRP A 175 -9.31 1.45 2.12
CA TRP A 175 -8.00 1.92 2.59
C TRP A 175 -7.57 3.22 1.88
N ILE A 176 -7.74 3.31 0.55
CA ILE A 176 -7.49 4.52 -0.24
C ILE A 176 -8.34 5.69 0.28
N PHE A 177 -9.64 5.48 0.51
CA PHE A 177 -10.54 6.51 1.05
C PHE A 177 -10.09 6.99 2.44
N ALA A 178 -9.73 6.06 3.33
CA ALA A 178 -9.25 6.39 4.67
C ALA A 178 -7.95 7.20 4.61
N HIS A 179 -7.02 6.83 3.73
CA HIS A 179 -5.77 7.56 3.52
C HIS A 179 -6.01 8.96 2.95
N HIS A 180 -6.82 9.07 1.89
CA HIS A 180 -7.20 10.35 1.29
C HIS A 180 -7.81 11.29 2.34
N ARG A 181 -8.75 10.80 3.17
CA ARG A 181 -9.37 11.59 4.23
C ARG A 181 -8.36 12.09 5.26
N ARG A 182 -7.38 11.25 5.64
CA ARG A 182 -6.30 11.64 6.57
C ARG A 182 -5.41 12.73 5.98
N MET A 183 -5.01 12.61 4.71
CA MET A 183 -4.22 13.63 4.02
C MET A 183 -4.93 14.99 3.97
N VAL A 184 -6.22 14.99 3.59
CA VAL A 184 -7.03 16.23 3.54
C VAL A 184 -7.14 16.88 4.93
N ALA A 185 -7.32 16.09 5.99
CA ALA A 185 -7.39 16.62 7.35
C ALA A 185 -6.06 17.25 7.80
N GLN A 186 -4.91 16.66 7.45
CA GLN A 186 -3.58 17.20 7.78
C GLN A 186 -3.32 18.55 7.10
N ILE A 187 -3.67 18.67 5.81
CA ILE A 187 -3.52 19.93 5.05
C ILE A 187 -4.32 21.07 5.69
N ARG A 188 -5.56 20.78 6.12
CA ARG A 188 -6.42 21.76 6.79
C ARG A 188 -5.86 22.22 8.13
N ASN A 189 -5.21 21.33 8.87
CA ASN A 189 -4.65 21.67 10.19
C ASN A 189 -3.32 22.43 10.07
N SER A 190 -2.54 22.19 9.02
CA SER A 190 -1.26 22.89 8.77
C SER A 190 -1.40 24.33 8.24
N SER A 191 -2.60 24.73 7.82
CA SER A 191 -2.88 26.09 7.31
C SER A 191 -3.46 27.04 8.37
N VAL A 192 -3.56 26.59 9.63
CA VAL A 192 -4.09 27.36 10.78
C VAL A 192 -3.02 27.57 11.86
N SER A 193 -1.72 27.52 11.51
CA SER A 193 -0.59 27.86 12.38
C SER A 193 0.32 28.86 11.69
#